data_AF-A0A353VUK3-F1
#
_entry.id   AF-A0A353VUK3-F1
#
_cell.length_a   1.000
_cell.length_b   1.000
_cell.length_c   1.000
_cell.angle_alpha   90.00
_cell.angle_beta   90.00
_cell.angle_gamma   90.00
#
_symmetry.space_group_name_H-M   'P 1'
#
loop_
_entity.id
_entity.type
_entity.pdbx_description
1 polymer ?
#
loop_
_entity_poly.entity_id
_entity_poly.type
_entity_poly.pdbx_seq_one_letter_code
_entity_poly.pdbx_strand_id
1 'polypeptide(L)'
;MLIKMIKVLFENHHLYYLPNFIPVIKEMQKRKKYKIFASMPFIMHKEEKSTFISACKKINIDTIVAESEELRISKIKEKSFDVIVVGNVGQLMKVINDNELTVMIYHGIGLKQSYYNDIDMRIDLRSVESEPRMRELSSHGHNNLVLSGFTKCDPLVTNDCNQITAK
;
A
#
# COMPACT_ATOMS: atom_id res chain seq x y z
N MET A 1 -26.92 -4.06 15.25
CA MET A 1 -26.00 -2.91 15.06
C MET A 1 -25.09 -3.23 13.88
N LEU A 2 -25.21 -2.52 12.76
CA LEU A 2 -24.30 -2.71 11.62
C LEU A 2 -22.90 -2.24 12.04
N ILE A 3 -21.92 -3.14 12.05
CA ILE A 3 -20.52 -2.75 12.25
C ILE A 3 -20.11 -1.91 11.04
N LYS A 4 -19.75 -0.64 11.24
CA LYS A 4 -19.23 0.23 10.18
C LYS A 4 -17.96 -0.42 9.63
N MET A 5 -17.95 -0.76 8.34
CA MET A 5 -16.76 -1.25 7.66
C MET A 5 -15.76 -0.10 7.48
N ILE A 6 -14.49 -0.37 7.79
CA ILE A 6 -13.39 0.57 7.57
C ILE A 6 -13.03 0.53 6.07
N LYS A 7 -13.12 1.67 5.38
CA LYS A 7 -12.74 1.78 3.97
C LYS A 7 -11.24 2.01 3.85
N VAL A 8 -10.57 1.13 3.11
CA VAL A 8 -9.12 1.17 2.90
C VAL A 8 -8.84 1.32 1.40
N LEU A 9 -8.01 2.30 1.05
CA LEU A 9 -7.48 2.46 -0.31
C LEU A 9 -6.01 2.03 -0.34
N PHE A 10 -5.66 1.17 -1.28
CA PHE A 10 -4.27 0.93 -1.66
C PHE A 10 -3.96 1.73 -2.94
N GLU A 11 -3.27 2.86 -2.78
CA GLU A 11 -2.88 3.73 -3.89
C GLU A 11 -1.52 3.26 -4.44
N ASN A 12 -1.55 2.68 -5.64
CA ASN A 12 -0.40 2.07 -6.30
C ASN A 12 0.10 2.97 -7.42
N HIS A 13 1.15 3.76 -7.17
CA HIS A 13 1.76 4.55 -8.24
C HIS A 13 2.32 3.65 -9.35
N HIS A 14 2.94 2.53 -8.98
CA HIS A 14 3.46 1.54 -9.91
C HIS A 14 2.99 0.13 -9.55
N LEU A 15 2.89 -0.75 -10.55
CA LEU A 15 2.44 -2.13 -10.41
C LEU A 15 3.31 -2.93 -9.43
N TYR A 16 4.62 -2.66 -9.39
CA TYR A 16 5.53 -3.41 -8.53
C TYR A 16 5.39 -3.09 -7.03
N TYR A 17 4.53 -2.13 -6.65
CA TYR A 17 4.13 -1.93 -5.25
C TYR A 17 3.16 -3.02 -4.79
N LEU A 18 2.29 -3.50 -5.68
CA LEU A 18 1.21 -4.44 -5.37
C LEU A 18 1.68 -5.72 -4.64
N PRO A 19 2.83 -6.36 -4.98
CA PRO A 19 3.36 -7.48 -4.22
C PRO A 19 3.61 -7.20 -2.73
N ASN A 20 3.93 -5.97 -2.33
CA ASN A 20 4.09 -5.60 -0.91
C ASN A 20 2.72 -5.45 -0.21
N PHE A 21 1.66 -5.14 -0.96
CA PHE A 21 0.34 -4.91 -0.42
C PHE A 21 -0.51 -6.18 -0.34
N ILE A 22 -0.34 -7.13 -1.27
CA ILE A 22 -1.16 -8.35 -1.33
C ILE A 22 -1.22 -9.10 0.01
N PRO A 23 -0.12 -9.31 0.75
CA PRO A 23 -0.16 -9.99 2.05
C PRO A 23 -1.01 -9.25 3.07
N VAL A 24 -0.86 -7.91 3.14
CA VAL A 24 -1.64 -7.04 4.03
C VAL A 24 -3.12 -7.05 3.66
N ILE A 25 -3.43 -6.94 2.36
CA ILE A 25 -4.78 -7.03 1.82
C ILE A 25 -5.43 -8.35 2.24
N LYS A 26 -4.76 -9.49 2.02
CA LYS A 26 -5.29 -10.81 2.36
C LYS A 26 -5.59 -10.92 3.86
N GLU A 27 -4.71 -10.39 4.70
CA GLU A 27 -4.93 -10.36 6.14
C GLU A 27 -6.11 -9.46 6.54
N MET A 28 -6.26 -8.29 5.90
CA MET A 28 -7.43 -7.43 6.08
C MET A 28 -8.74 -8.12 5.64
N GLN A 29 -8.75 -8.82 4.50
CA GLN A 29 -9.91 -9.56 4.01
C GLN A 29 -10.36 -10.64 5.01
N LYS A 30 -9.43 -11.39 5.61
CA LYS A 30 -9.72 -12.41 6.64
C LYS A 30 -10.45 -11.84 7.85
N ARG A 31 -10.14 -10.60 8.22
CA ARG A 31 -10.73 -9.92 9.40
C ARG A 31 -12.16 -9.42 9.17
N LYS A 32 -12.68 -9.45 7.93
CA LYS A 32 -14.07 -9.12 7.56
C LYS A 32 -14.62 -7.79 8.09
N LYS A 33 -13.74 -6.84 8.43
CA LYS A 33 -14.10 -5.49 8.93
C LYS A 33 -13.66 -4.36 8.00
N TYR A 34 -13.04 -4.70 6.87
CA TYR A 34 -12.48 -3.74 5.92
C TYR A 34 -13.18 -3.85 4.57
N LYS A 35 -13.48 -2.70 3.97
CA LYS A 35 -13.86 -2.60 2.56
C LYS A 35 -12.67 -2.05 1.78
N ILE A 36 -12.07 -2.90 0.95
CA ILE A 36 -10.77 -2.64 0.34
C ILE A 36 -10.97 -2.20 -1.11
N PHE A 37 -10.25 -1.14 -1.48
CA PHE A 37 -10.17 -0.62 -2.84
C PHE A 37 -8.70 -0.48 -3.23
N ALA A 38 -8.43 -0.50 -4.53
CA ALA A 38 -7.12 -0.18 -5.07
C ALA A 38 -7.25 0.84 -6.20
N SER A 39 -6.23 1.67 -6.40
CA SER A 39 -6.17 2.59 -7.54
C SER A 39 -4.75 2.75 -8.04
N MET A 40 -4.63 3.24 -9.27
CA MET A 40 -3.37 3.52 -9.96
C MET A 40 -3.54 4.79 -10.80
N PRO A 41 -2.56 5.70 -10.83
CA PRO A 41 -2.62 6.92 -11.62
C PRO A 41 -2.95 6.68 -13.09
N PHE A 42 -3.79 7.55 -13.66
CA PHE A 42 -4.23 7.47 -15.04
C PHE A 42 -3.05 7.53 -16.02
N ILE A 43 -2.00 8.28 -15.69
CA ILE A 43 -0.81 8.47 -16.53
C ILE A 43 0.03 7.20 -16.71
N MET A 44 -0.20 6.15 -15.92
CA MET A 44 0.53 4.88 -16.06
C MET A 44 0.23 4.21 -17.40
N HIS A 45 1.24 3.47 -17.90
CA HIS A 45 1.15 2.76 -19.17
C HIS A 45 -0.04 1.80 -19.20
N LYS A 46 -0.68 1.68 -20.37
CA LYS A 46 -1.92 0.89 -20.54
C LYS A 46 -1.77 -0.56 -20.11
N GLU A 47 -0.64 -1.18 -20.44
CA GLU A 47 -0.31 -2.57 -20.08
C GLU A 47 -0.08 -2.75 -18.58
N GLU A 48 0.54 -1.77 -17.93
CA GLU A 48 0.74 -1.77 -16.49
C GLU A 48 -0.60 -1.66 -15.76
N LYS A 49 -1.48 -0.75 -16.20
CA LYS A 49 -2.84 -0.62 -15.67
C LYS A 49 -3.68 -1.87 -15.90
N SER A 50 -3.64 -2.47 -17.09
CA SER A 50 -4.42 -3.69 -17.37
C SER A 50 -3.95 -4.87 -16.51
N THR A 51 -2.64 -5.00 -16.31
CA THR A 51 -2.05 -6.02 -15.43
C THR A 51 -2.44 -5.78 -13.97
N PHE A 52 -2.38 -4.53 -13.51
CA PHE A 52 -2.82 -4.13 -12.17
C PHE A 52 -4.29 -4.46 -11.90
N ILE A 53 -5.19 -4.10 -12.82
CA ILE A 53 -6.63 -4.37 -12.70
C ILE A 53 -6.89 -5.88 -12.69
N SER A 54 -6.23 -6.63 -13.58
CA SER A 54 -6.33 -8.09 -13.63
C SER A 54 -5.86 -8.75 -12.33
N ALA A 55 -4.75 -8.28 -11.77
CA ALA A 55 -4.22 -8.77 -10.49
C ALA A 55 -5.17 -8.48 -9.32
N CYS A 56 -5.72 -7.25 -9.24
CA CYS A 56 -6.69 -6.88 -8.20
C CYS A 56 -7.99 -7.70 -8.31
N LYS A 57 -8.48 -7.93 -9.54
CA LYS A 57 -9.67 -8.76 -9.78
C LYS A 57 -9.47 -10.20 -9.30
N LYS A 58 -8.30 -10.80 -9.52
CA LYS A 58 -7.97 -12.16 -9.06
C LYS A 58 -8.03 -12.33 -7.54
N ILE A 59 -7.84 -11.24 -6.79
CA ILE A 59 -7.91 -11.23 -5.32
C ILE A 59 -9.16 -10.52 -4.78
N ASN A 60 -10.16 -10.30 -5.65
CA ASN A 60 -11.47 -9.74 -5.32
C ASN A 60 -11.41 -8.34 -4.65
N ILE A 61 -10.67 -7.42 -5.27
CA ILE A 61 -10.59 -6.01 -4.84
C ILE A 61 -11.18 -5.12 -5.93
N ASP A 62 -12.00 -4.15 -5.51
CA ASP A 62 -12.53 -3.11 -6.38
C ASP A 62 -11.43 -2.13 -6.80
N THR A 63 -11.25 -1.94 -8.10
CA THR A 63 -10.29 -0.98 -8.65
C THR A 63 -10.97 0.33 -9.05
N ILE A 64 -10.46 1.46 -8.57
CA ILE A 64 -10.91 2.80 -8.98
C ILE A 64 -10.13 3.21 -10.20
N VAL A 65 -10.85 3.33 -11.33
CA VAL A 65 -10.34 3.76 -12.62
C VAL A 65 -11.20 4.89 -13.18
N ALA A 66 -10.61 5.71 -14.03
CA ALA A 66 -11.30 6.78 -14.74
C ALA A 66 -10.58 7.08 -16.05
N GLU A 67 -11.25 7.88 -16.89
CA GLU A 67 -10.83 8.36 -18.20
C GLU A 67 -9.90 9.58 -18.13
N SER A 68 -9.66 10.14 -16.94
CA SER A 68 -8.63 11.14 -16.67
C SER A 68 -8.12 11.03 -15.24
N GLU A 69 -6.99 11.68 -14.93
CA GLU A 69 -6.44 11.71 -13.57
C GLU A 69 -7.31 12.52 -12.61
N GLU A 70 -7.85 13.65 -13.07
CA GLU A 70 -8.72 14.54 -12.29
C GLU A 70 -9.99 13.80 -11.86
N LEU A 71 -10.61 13.05 -12.78
CA LEU A 71 -11.80 12.29 -12.47
C LEU A 71 -11.50 11.10 -11.55
N ARG A 72 -10.32 10.46 -11.70
CA ARG A 72 -9.87 9.41 -10.78
C ARG A 72 -9.74 9.95 -9.36
N ILE A 73 -9.09 11.11 -9.21
CA ILE A 73 -8.93 11.80 -7.92
C ILE A 73 -10.30 12.16 -7.34
N SER A 74 -11.23 12.71 -8.13
CA SER A 74 -12.60 13.00 -7.67
C SER A 74 -13.28 11.75 -7.12
N LYS A 75 -13.25 10.64 -7.87
CA LYS A 75 -13.82 9.34 -7.44
C LYS A 75 -13.19 8.81 -6.15
N ILE A 76 -11.89 9.04 -5.93
CA ILE A 76 -11.20 8.68 -4.69
C ILE A 76 -11.73 9.52 -3.52
N LYS A 77 -11.77 10.84 -3.68
CA LYS A 77 -12.21 11.77 -2.64
C LYS A 77 -13.68 11.57 -2.25
N GLU A 78 -14.56 11.39 -3.24
CA GLU A 78 -15.99 11.10 -3.03
C GLU A 78 -16.24 9.81 -2.24
N LYS A 79 -15.33 8.83 -2.32
CA LYS A 79 -15.49 7.59 -1.55
C LYS A 79 -15.20 7.75 -0.07
N SER A 80 -14.46 8.78 0.32
CA SER A 80 -14.06 9.11 1.69
C SER A 80 -13.51 7.91 2.45
N PHE A 81 -12.21 7.67 2.31
CA PHE A 81 -11.51 6.55 2.93
C PHE A 81 -11.24 6.82 4.41
N ASP A 82 -11.16 5.76 5.22
CA ASP A 82 -10.69 5.87 6.60
C ASP A 82 -9.16 5.66 6.65
N VAL A 83 -8.62 4.83 5.75
CA VAL A 83 -7.18 4.52 5.65
C VAL A 83 -6.71 4.55 4.20
N ILE A 84 -5.54 5.14 3.95
CA ILE A 84 -4.86 5.14 2.65
C ILE A 84 -3.47 4.51 2.81
N VAL A 85 -3.16 3.51 2.00
CA VAL A 85 -1.89 2.79 2.01
C VAL A 85 -1.12 3.08 0.74
N VAL A 86 0.15 3.49 0.87
CA VAL A 86 1.04 3.83 -0.24
C VAL A 86 2.41 3.16 -0.15
N GLY A 87 3.04 3.01 -1.31
CA GLY A 87 4.37 2.42 -1.46
C GLY A 87 5.50 3.45 -1.46
N ASN A 88 5.13 4.71 -1.73
CA ASN A 88 5.93 5.93 -1.66
C ASN A 88 4.94 7.11 -1.63
N VAL A 89 5.36 8.27 -1.14
CA VAL A 89 4.61 9.54 -1.14
C VAL A 89 4.10 9.88 -2.55
N GLY A 90 4.95 9.89 -3.59
CA GLY A 90 4.51 10.07 -4.98
C GLY A 90 3.49 11.20 -5.17
N GLN A 91 2.28 10.87 -5.65
CA GLN A 91 1.18 11.83 -5.84
C GLN A 91 0.14 11.82 -4.70
N LEU A 92 0.49 11.26 -3.54
CA LEU A 92 -0.39 11.11 -2.37
C LEU A 92 -1.12 12.42 -2.02
N MET A 93 -0.41 13.55 -1.99
CA MET A 93 -1.00 14.86 -1.65
C MET A 93 -2.14 15.30 -2.57
N LYS A 94 -2.26 14.73 -3.77
CA LYS A 94 -3.38 15.01 -4.68
C LYS A 94 -4.62 14.18 -4.36
N VAL A 95 -4.45 12.98 -3.80
CA VAL A 95 -5.53 11.98 -3.62
C VAL A 95 -6.16 11.98 -2.23
N ILE A 96 -5.44 12.45 -1.22
CA ILE A 96 -5.89 12.47 0.19
C ILE A 96 -6.59 13.78 0.57
N ASN A 97 -7.21 13.78 1.75
CA ASN A 97 -7.53 14.97 2.54
C ASN A 97 -6.74 14.93 3.87
N ASP A 98 -7.06 15.78 4.84
CA ASP A 98 -6.34 15.83 6.12
C ASP A 98 -6.82 14.79 7.15
N ASN A 99 -7.96 14.14 6.89
CA ASN A 99 -8.64 13.30 7.89
C ASN A 99 -8.34 11.79 7.77
N GLU A 100 -7.75 11.34 6.66
CA GLU A 100 -7.46 9.93 6.43
C GLU A 100 -6.18 9.48 7.15
N LEU A 101 -6.19 8.30 7.76
CA LEU A 101 -4.96 7.68 8.26
C LEU A 101 -4.12 7.21 7.07
N THR A 102 -2.93 7.78 6.89
CA THR A 102 -2.01 7.39 5.82
C THR A 102 -0.91 6.47 6.34
N VAL A 103 -0.83 5.28 5.76
CA VAL A 103 0.17 4.26 6.08
C VAL A 103 1.09 4.06 4.90
N MET A 104 2.40 4.15 5.12
CA MET A 104 3.39 3.84 4.09
C MET A 104 3.97 2.45 4.33
N ILE A 105 3.78 1.54 3.38
CA ILE A 105 4.48 0.26 3.29
C ILE A 105 5.48 0.39 2.15
N TYR A 106 6.69 0.79 2.49
CA TYR A 106 7.65 1.17 1.48
C TYR A 106 8.03 -0.02 0.59
N HIS A 107 8.15 0.25 -0.70
CA HIS A 107 8.30 -0.78 -1.74
C HIS A 107 9.73 -1.33 -1.90
N GLY A 108 10.73 -0.55 -1.50
CA GLY A 108 12.15 -0.88 -1.62
C GLY A 108 12.80 -1.27 -0.29
N ILE A 109 13.89 -2.03 -0.38
CA ILE A 109 14.85 -2.26 0.70
C ILE A 109 16.23 -1.86 0.14
N GLY A 110 16.97 -0.96 0.78
CA GLY A 110 18.30 -0.59 0.29
C GLY A 110 18.85 0.77 0.73
N LEU A 111 20.04 1.09 0.20
CA LEU A 111 20.88 2.26 0.55
C LEU A 111 20.60 3.50 -0.31
N LYS A 112 19.52 3.53 -1.10
CA LYS A 112 19.24 4.69 -1.97
C LYS A 112 18.91 5.91 -1.10
N GLN A 113 19.66 6.98 -1.31
CA GLN A 113 19.52 8.24 -0.57
C GLN A 113 18.11 8.85 -0.63
N SER A 114 17.36 8.62 -1.71
CA SER A 114 15.98 9.11 -1.87
C SER A 114 15.04 8.62 -0.75
N TYR A 115 15.33 7.46 -0.17
CA TYR A 115 14.55 6.87 0.93
C TYR A 115 14.54 7.76 2.18
N TYR A 116 15.63 8.49 2.40
CA TYR A 116 15.81 9.42 3.51
C TYR A 116 15.28 10.83 3.19
N ASN A 117 14.83 11.07 1.95
CA ASN A 117 14.27 12.36 1.53
C ASN A 117 12.76 12.26 1.25
N ASP A 118 12.21 11.06 1.06
CA ASP A 118 10.76 10.78 0.92
C ASP A 118 10.02 10.84 2.28
N ILE A 119 10.45 11.74 3.17
CA ILE A 119 9.85 11.95 4.49
C ILE A 119 8.82 13.08 4.38
N ASP A 120 7.62 12.71 3.96
CA ASP A 120 6.47 13.60 4.04
C ASP A 120 5.78 13.50 5.42
N MET A 121 5.46 14.65 6.01
CA MET A 121 4.73 14.78 7.27
C MET A 121 3.31 14.18 7.20
N ARG A 122 2.79 13.99 5.99
CA ARG A 122 1.47 13.44 5.78
C ARG A 122 1.38 11.94 6.05
N ILE A 123 2.50 11.24 6.12
CA ILE A 123 2.50 9.82 6.49
C ILE A 123 2.35 9.70 8.00
N ASP A 124 1.20 9.20 8.44
CA ASP A 124 0.89 9.01 9.86
C ASP A 124 1.62 7.79 10.45
N LEU A 125 1.82 6.74 9.65
CA LEU A 125 2.52 5.51 10.06
C LEU A 125 3.42 4.97 8.94
N ARG A 126 4.63 4.52 9.29
CA ARG A 126 5.62 3.94 8.39
C ARG A 126 5.94 2.52 8.82
N SER A 127 5.63 1.56 7.96
CA SER A 127 6.06 0.18 8.08
C SER A 127 7.58 0.10 7.85
N VAL A 128 8.28 -0.55 8.77
CA VAL A 128 9.73 -0.71 8.76
C VAL A 128 10.09 -2.20 8.75
N GLU A 129 11.02 -2.55 7.87
CA GLU A 129 11.37 -3.92 7.55
C GLU A 129 12.30 -4.60 8.56
N SER A 130 13.06 -3.83 9.35
CA SER A 130 14.07 -4.38 10.25
C SER A 130 14.39 -3.48 11.43
N GLU A 131 14.86 -4.04 12.54
CA GLU A 131 15.28 -3.26 13.71
C GLU A 131 16.46 -2.31 13.43
N PRO A 132 17.52 -2.70 12.69
CA PRO A 132 18.59 -1.77 12.34
C PRO A 132 18.05 -0.54 11.61
N ARG A 133 17.11 -0.75 10.67
CA ARG A 133 16.46 0.36 9.96
C ARG A 133 15.64 1.23 10.89
N MET A 134 14.86 0.61 11.78
CA MET A 134 14.06 1.36 12.76
C MET A 134 14.94 2.27 13.60
N ARG A 135 16.08 1.76 14.11
CA ARG A 135 17.04 2.56 14.88
C ARG A 135 17.61 3.71 14.07
N GLU A 136 17.98 3.47 12.80
CA GLU A 136 18.48 4.50 11.89
C GLU A 136 17.45 5.61 11.66
N LEU A 137 16.20 5.27 11.31
CA LEU A 137 15.14 6.26 11.09
C LEU A 137 14.78 7.01 12.38
N SER A 138 14.74 6.34 13.53
CA SER A 138 14.54 7.00 14.82
C SER A 138 15.69 7.94 15.17
N SER A 139 16.95 7.60 14.83
CA SER A 139 18.10 8.50 15.04
C SER A 139 18.03 9.78 14.21
N HIS A 140 17.31 9.76 13.09
CA HIS A 140 16.99 10.95 12.28
C HIS A 140 15.73 11.69 12.76
N GLY A 141 15.12 11.28 13.88
CA GLY A 141 13.98 11.96 14.50
C GLY A 141 12.61 11.45 14.09
N HIS A 142 12.50 10.32 13.37
CA HIS A 142 11.20 9.75 13.00
C HIS A 142 10.58 8.96 14.15
N ASN A 143 9.34 9.33 14.50
CA ASN A 143 8.57 8.74 15.60
C ASN A 143 7.33 7.96 15.13
N ASN A 144 6.97 8.05 13.84
CA ASN A 144 5.82 7.38 13.21
C ASN A 144 6.16 5.99 12.66
N LEU A 145 7.04 5.24 13.31
CA LEU A 145 7.60 3.99 12.79
C LEU A 145 6.95 2.75 13.43
N VAL A 146 6.68 1.73 12.62
CA VAL A 146 6.12 0.44 13.04
C VAL A 146 6.97 -0.69 12.47
N LEU A 147 7.61 -1.48 13.32
CA LEU A 147 8.40 -2.63 12.90
C LEU A 147 7.44 -3.75 12.47
N SER A 148 7.42 -4.06 11.18
CA SER A 148 6.46 -5.01 10.60
C SER A 148 7.11 -6.06 9.70
N GLY A 149 8.41 -5.96 9.44
CA GLY A 149 9.07 -6.84 8.48
C GLY A 149 8.78 -6.45 7.02
N PHE A 150 9.32 -7.24 6.09
CA PHE A 150 9.18 -7.01 4.65
C PHE A 150 8.03 -7.83 4.07
N THR A 151 6.86 -7.21 3.99
CA THR A 151 5.58 -7.89 3.68
C THR A 151 5.62 -8.70 2.38
N LYS A 152 6.35 -8.26 1.35
CA LYS A 152 6.50 -9.00 0.09
C LYS A 152 7.07 -10.42 0.27
N CYS A 153 7.80 -10.67 1.35
CA CYS A 153 8.34 -11.99 1.69
C CYS A 153 7.38 -12.86 2.52
N ASP A 154 6.28 -12.33 3.07
CA ASP A 154 5.31 -13.11 3.85
C ASP A 154 4.85 -14.39 3.14
N PRO A 155 4.58 -14.39 1.81
CA PRO A 155 4.18 -15.61 1.11
C PRO A 155 5.22 -16.74 1.19
N LEU A 156 6.51 -16.43 1.33
CA LEU A 156 7.59 -17.42 1.42
C LEU A 156 7.53 -18.22 2.73
N VAL A 157 7.11 -17.57 3.82
CA VAL A 157 6.96 -18.20 5.13
C VAL A 157 5.67 -19.04 5.18
N THR A 158 4.63 -18.62 4.46
CA THR A 158 3.34 -19.32 4.45
C THR A 158 3.24 -20.45 3.43
N ASN A 159 4.10 -20.46 2.39
CA ASN A 159 4.00 -21.42 1.28
C ASN A 159 4.95 -22.63 1.38
N ASP A 160 5.83 -22.76 2.38
CA ASP A 160 6.70 -23.93 2.50
C ASP A 160 6.76 -24.55 3.91
N CYS A 161 5.96 -25.60 4.08
CA CYS A 161 6.43 -26.84 4.72
C CYS A 161 6.16 -28.09 3.87
N ASN A 162 5.50 -28.00 2.70
CA ASN A 162 5.06 -29.19 1.95
C ASN A 162 5.46 -29.23 0.46
N GLN A 163 6.24 -28.29 -0.09
CA GLN A 163 6.56 -28.33 -1.54
C GLN A 163 8.04 -28.16 -1.93
N ILE A 164 8.98 -28.17 -0.98
CA ILE A 164 10.40 -28.35 -1.32
C ILE A 164 10.76 -29.84 -1.27
N THR A 165 10.28 -30.62 -2.23
CA THR A 165 11.04 -31.81 -2.67
C THR A 165 11.91 -31.36 -3.83
N ALA A 166 13.22 -31.26 -3.56
CA ALA A 166 14.23 -31.09 -4.58
C ALA A 166 14.08 -32.18 -5.65
N LYS A 167 14.08 -31.78 -6.92
CA LYS A 167 14.38 -32.69 -8.04
C LYS A 167 15.89 -32.89 -8.13
#